data_AF-A0AAW0E3W6-F1
#
_entry.id   AF-A0AAW0E3W6-F1
#
_cell.length_a   1.000
_cell.length_b   1.000
_cell.length_c   1.000
_cell.angle_alpha   90.00
_cell.angle_beta   90.00
_cell.angle_gamma   90.00
#
_symmetry.space_group_name_H-M   'P 1'
#
loop_
_entity.id
_entity.type
_entity.pdbx_description
1 polymer ?
#
loop_
_entity_poly.entity_id
_entity_poly.type
_entity_poly.pdbx_seq_one_letter_code
_entity_poly.pdbx_strand_id
1 'polypeptide(L)'
;MNTLANHGYISRNGIASFEEITLAVMEAFNLELFNGANMVANNMLTRGNPFVNKVSIGGVSPLLPPLPGKIDGPVTGGIAKHGRFEGDASMTRADAFIGDNRNFQEILFDMDLQQLADFGDDGPDGENTVFNIQTLIAMKKQNIMTDQAANPKFQFAARRMNAAYGEAAFILDVFANGTTKQATLPIIASFFRNQTFPRNWFRAASPVTGAIINATVSQIKAAIPTSPGRNNAQGMFVADPDPPPPFNSSFGCFAYWDQAENTPGVLLNTTGIFKANVDLLTGILFRVASGNPGCDQTALPFGPSDV
;
A
#
# COMPACT_ATOMS: atom_id res chain seq x y z
N MET A 1 4.93 3.05 -8.05
CA MET A 1 4.89 4.49 -8.40
C MET A 1 6.25 5.06 -8.76
N ASN A 2 7.33 4.80 -7.99
CA ASN A 2 8.66 5.34 -8.30
C ASN A 2 9.15 4.99 -9.72
N THR A 3 9.00 3.73 -10.13
CA THR A 3 9.29 3.29 -11.51
C THR A 3 8.47 4.05 -12.56
N LEU A 4 7.19 4.35 -12.27
CA LEU A 4 6.34 5.11 -13.19
C LEU A 4 6.87 6.53 -13.40
N ALA A 5 7.27 7.22 -12.32
CA ALA A 5 7.86 8.55 -12.40
C ALA A 5 9.21 8.51 -13.13
N ASN A 6 10.09 7.55 -12.81
CA ASN A 6 11.40 7.40 -13.45
C ASN A 6 11.32 7.11 -14.95
N HIS A 7 10.21 6.53 -15.41
CA HIS A 7 9.98 6.24 -16.83
C HIS A 7 8.99 7.20 -17.51
N GLY A 8 8.48 8.21 -16.81
CA GLY A 8 7.63 9.25 -17.39
C GLY A 8 6.18 8.83 -17.66
N TYR A 9 5.70 7.75 -17.04
CA TYR A 9 4.27 7.40 -17.03
C TYR A 9 3.45 8.36 -16.16
N ILE A 10 4.07 8.91 -15.12
CA ILE A 10 3.58 10.06 -14.36
C ILE A 10 4.65 11.15 -14.35
N SER A 11 4.27 12.35 -13.93
CA SER A 11 5.18 13.48 -13.76
C SER A 11 6.48 13.08 -13.02
N ARG A 12 7.64 13.33 -13.65
CA ARG A 12 8.98 12.92 -13.17
C ARG A 12 9.38 13.55 -11.84
N ASN A 13 8.74 14.66 -11.45
CA ASN A 13 8.92 15.29 -10.15
C ASN A 13 8.19 14.54 -9.01
N GLY A 14 7.46 13.47 -9.31
CA GLY A 14 6.74 12.66 -8.33
C GLY A 14 5.45 13.29 -7.80
N ILE A 15 4.90 14.30 -8.48
CA ILE A 15 3.64 14.96 -8.11
C ILE A 15 2.65 14.78 -9.23
N ALA A 16 1.62 13.98 -8.99
CA ALA A 16 0.70 13.52 -10.02
C ALA A 16 -0.75 13.63 -9.55
N SER A 17 -1.66 13.76 -10.52
CA SER A 17 -3.10 13.78 -10.27
C SER A 17 -3.67 12.36 -10.08
N PHE A 18 -4.93 12.30 -9.67
CA PHE A 18 -5.67 11.04 -9.60
C PHE A 18 -5.65 10.29 -10.95
N GLU A 19 -5.90 10.99 -12.05
CA GLU A 19 -5.99 10.44 -13.40
C GLU A 19 -4.61 10.00 -13.91
N GLU A 20 -3.58 10.82 -13.70
CA GLU A 20 -2.20 10.48 -14.09
C GLU A 20 -1.77 9.15 -13.47
N ILE A 21 -1.96 8.96 -12.16
CA ILE A 21 -1.52 7.73 -11.48
C ILE A 21 -2.40 6.55 -11.89
N THR A 22 -3.73 6.74 -11.97
CA THR A 22 -4.68 5.68 -12.33
C THR A 22 -4.39 5.13 -13.73
N LEU A 23 -4.21 6.01 -14.72
CA LEU A 23 -3.86 5.60 -16.08
C LEU A 23 -2.46 4.98 -16.13
N ALA A 24 -1.49 5.54 -15.40
CA ALA A 24 -0.13 5.01 -15.40
C ALA A 24 -0.03 3.57 -14.87
N VAL A 25 -0.75 3.22 -13.79
CA VAL A 25 -0.73 1.84 -13.28
C VAL A 25 -1.43 0.86 -14.22
N MET A 26 -2.47 1.30 -14.93
CA MET A 26 -3.10 0.50 -15.98
C MET A 26 -2.16 0.28 -17.16
N GLU A 27 -1.58 1.35 -17.70
CA GLU A 27 -0.73 1.26 -18.89
C GLU A 27 0.55 0.48 -18.62
N ALA A 28 1.23 0.76 -17.50
CA ALA A 28 2.52 0.17 -17.22
C ALA A 28 2.46 -1.24 -16.64
N PHE A 29 1.47 -1.52 -15.79
CA PHE A 29 1.40 -2.79 -15.04
C PHE A 29 0.17 -3.64 -15.39
N ASN A 30 -0.74 -3.12 -16.21
CA ASN A 30 -2.04 -3.72 -16.48
C ASN A 30 -2.84 -3.95 -15.20
N LEU A 31 -2.70 -3.07 -14.19
CA LEU A 31 -3.59 -3.11 -13.03
C LEU A 31 -5.00 -2.72 -13.48
N GLU A 32 -6.02 -3.46 -13.04
CA GLU A 32 -7.41 -3.15 -13.40
C GLU A 32 -7.78 -1.71 -13.01
N LEU A 33 -8.50 -1.02 -13.90
CA LEU A 33 -8.92 0.38 -13.71
C LEU A 33 -9.54 0.62 -12.34
N PHE A 34 -10.48 -0.25 -11.95
CA PHE A 34 -11.18 -0.10 -10.69
C PHE A 34 -10.23 -0.18 -9.49
N ASN A 35 -9.39 -1.21 -9.42
CA ASN A 35 -8.45 -1.39 -8.32
C ASN A 35 -7.40 -0.27 -8.29
N GLY A 36 -6.88 0.12 -9.46
CA GLY A 36 -5.97 1.27 -9.58
C GLY A 36 -6.61 2.57 -9.07
N ALA A 37 -7.81 2.89 -9.53
CA ALA A 37 -8.57 4.05 -9.09
C ALA A 37 -8.85 4.03 -7.58
N ASN A 38 -9.22 2.88 -7.00
CA ASN A 38 -9.47 2.74 -5.56
C ASN A 38 -8.21 3.05 -4.73
N MET A 39 -7.05 2.51 -5.11
CA MET A 39 -5.79 2.81 -4.44
C MET A 39 -5.39 4.28 -4.55
N VAL A 40 -5.56 4.90 -5.72
CA VAL A 40 -5.22 6.32 -5.90
C VAL A 40 -6.21 7.23 -5.17
N ALA A 41 -7.49 6.85 -5.08
CA ALA A 41 -8.47 7.55 -4.27
C ALA A 41 -8.08 7.54 -2.78
N ASN A 42 -7.59 6.40 -2.28
CA ASN A 42 -7.03 6.30 -0.94
C ASN A 42 -5.85 7.27 -0.73
N ASN A 43 -4.87 7.25 -1.64
CA ASN A 43 -3.71 8.18 -1.58
C ASN A 43 -4.16 9.63 -1.49
N MET A 44 -5.11 10.02 -2.35
CA MET A 44 -5.57 11.40 -2.46
C MET A 44 -6.32 11.86 -1.21
N LEU A 45 -7.20 11.01 -0.65
CA LEU A 45 -8.00 11.34 0.54
C LEU A 45 -7.17 11.34 1.83
N THR A 46 -6.18 10.46 1.95
CA THR A 46 -5.41 10.31 3.18
C THR A 46 -4.19 11.21 3.26
N ARG A 47 -3.48 11.40 2.13
CA ARG A 47 -2.16 12.03 2.06
C ARG A 47 -1.95 12.97 0.86
N GLY A 48 -2.95 13.12 0.01
CA GLY A 48 -2.92 14.02 -1.14
C GLY A 48 -3.60 15.35 -0.86
N ASN A 49 -3.74 16.14 -1.93
CA ASN A 49 -4.50 17.36 -1.92
C ASN A 49 -5.66 17.29 -2.93
N PRO A 50 -6.85 16.79 -2.50
CA PRO A 50 -8.02 16.71 -3.37
C PRO A 50 -8.50 18.07 -3.88
N PHE A 51 -8.19 19.18 -3.20
CA PHE A 51 -8.59 20.52 -3.65
C PHE A 51 -7.89 20.89 -4.97
N VAL A 52 -6.61 20.55 -5.12
CA VAL A 52 -5.85 20.78 -6.36
C VAL A 52 -5.67 19.51 -7.20
N ASN A 53 -6.29 18.39 -6.80
CA ASN A 53 -6.16 17.07 -7.42
C ASN A 53 -4.70 16.67 -7.67
N LYS A 54 -3.86 16.73 -6.63
CA LYS A 54 -2.45 16.29 -6.70
C LYS A 54 -1.99 15.60 -5.43
N VAL A 55 -1.13 14.60 -5.58
CA VAL A 55 -0.45 13.91 -4.47
C VAL A 55 1.03 13.77 -4.78
N SER A 56 1.87 13.87 -3.75
CA SER A 56 3.29 13.51 -3.83
C SER A 56 3.44 12.01 -3.62
N ILE A 57 4.12 11.31 -4.53
CA ILE A 57 4.48 9.88 -4.36
C ILE A 57 5.63 9.67 -3.38
N GLY A 58 6.16 10.76 -2.81
CA GLY A 58 7.14 10.75 -1.74
C GLY A 58 6.58 11.46 -0.50
N GLY A 59 7.42 12.27 0.14
CA GLY A 59 7.06 13.08 1.30
C GLY A 59 6.56 14.48 0.92
N VAL A 60 6.66 15.39 1.90
CA VAL A 60 6.35 16.82 1.77
C VAL A 60 7.07 17.43 0.55
N SER A 61 6.35 18.27 -0.19
CA SER A 61 6.90 19.00 -1.34
C SER A 61 6.43 20.46 -1.35
N PRO A 62 7.32 21.43 -1.62
CA PRO A 62 6.95 22.84 -1.74
C PRO A 62 6.07 23.13 -2.98
N LEU A 63 6.00 22.17 -3.92
CA LEU A 63 5.18 22.28 -5.12
C LEU A 63 3.70 21.95 -4.85
N LEU A 64 3.36 21.47 -3.65
CA LEU A 64 1.99 21.24 -3.22
C LEU A 64 1.60 22.26 -2.14
N PRO A 65 0.50 23.01 -2.34
CA PRO A 65 -0.02 23.83 -1.27
C PRO A 65 -0.54 22.94 -0.13
N PRO A 66 -0.58 23.47 1.11
CA PRO A 66 -1.28 22.81 2.20
C PRO A 66 -2.74 22.52 1.82
N LEU A 67 -3.25 21.38 2.27
CA LEU A 67 -4.66 21.06 2.13
C LEU A 67 -5.50 22.09 2.91
N PRO A 68 -6.57 22.69 2.34
CA PRO A 68 -7.39 23.67 3.05
C PRO A 68 -7.91 23.11 4.38
N GLY A 69 -7.86 23.93 5.43
CA GLY A 69 -8.19 23.49 6.79
C GLY A 69 -7.09 22.70 7.50
N LYS A 70 -5.89 22.58 6.90
CA LYS A 70 -4.76 21.83 7.44
C LYS A 70 -5.10 20.36 7.73
N ILE A 71 -5.94 19.77 6.88
CA ILE A 71 -6.50 18.40 7.05
C ILE A 71 -5.44 17.27 6.98
N ASP A 72 -4.21 17.59 6.57
CA ASP A 72 -3.06 16.69 6.65
C ASP A 72 -1.86 17.36 7.38
N GLY A 73 -2.16 18.33 8.25
CA GLY A 73 -1.18 19.19 8.91
C GLY A 73 -0.87 20.48 8.11
N PRO A 74 0.17 21.23 8.52
CA PRO A 74 0.51 22.53 7.93
C PRO A 74 1.02 22.44 6.50
N VAL A 75 1.40 21.25 6.04
CA VAL A 75 1.82 20.91 4.68
C VAL A 75 1.26 19.54 4.33
N THR A 76 0.97 19.29 3.05
CA THR A 76 0.54 17.96 2.60
C THR A 76 1.72 17.00 2.67
N GLY A 77 1.56 15.90 3.39
CA GLY A 77 2.63 14.97 3.73
C GLY A 77 3.12 14.12 2.57
N GLY A 78 2.28 13.91 1.54
CA GLY A 78 2.54 12.90 0.52
C GLY A 78 2.44 11.48 1.09
N ILE A 79 2.49 10.48 0.22
CA ILE A 79 2.24 9.09 0.63
C ILE A 79 3.28 8.55 1.62
N ALA A 80 4.48 9.15 1.70
CA ALA A 80 5.52 8.74 2.65
C ALA A 80 5.30 9.27 4.08
N LYS A 81 4.30 10.12 4.31
CA LYS A 81 3.95 10.53 5.68
C LYS A 81 3.27 9.36 6.41
N HIS A 82 3.96 8.87 7.44
CA HIS A 82 3.57 7.72 8.26
C HIS A 82 2.16 7.83 8.86
N GLY A 83 1.43 6.71 8.92
CA GLY A 83 0.22 6.53 9.74
C GLY A 83 -1.07 6.30 8.95
N ARG A 84 -1.33 7.02 7.85
CA ARG A 84 -2.58 6.87 7.05
C ARG A 84 -2.43 6.10 5.75
N PHE A 85 -1.28 6.10 5.11
CA PHE A 85 -1.02 5.31 3.91
C PHE A 85 0.20 4.43 4.13
N GLU A 86 1.38 5.05 4.18
CA GLU A 86 2.61 4.41 4.66
C GLU A 86 2.46 3.99 6.12
N GLY A 87 3.06 2.85 6.47
CA GLY A 87 3.12 2.35 7.82
C GLY A 87 4.10 1.20 7.96
N ASP A 88 4.15 0.67 9.18
CA ASP A 88 5.16 -0.27 9.63
C ASP A 88 5.10 -1.63 8.90
N ALA A 89 6.13 -2.45 9.13
CA ALA A 89 6.32 -3.76 8.51
C ALA A 89 6.37 -3.68 6.98
N SER A 90 7.09 -2.70 6.43
CA SER A 90 7.41 -2.66 5.00
C SER A 90 8.50 -3.69 4.65
N MET A 91 8.53 -4.18 3.40
CA MET A 91 9.54 -5.20 3.01
C MET A 91 10.95 -4.60 2.86
N THR A 92 11.06 -3.42 2.27
CA THR A 92 12.37 -2.84 1.88
C THR A 92 12.61 -1.41 2.39
N ARG A 93 11.73 -0.92 3.27
CA ARG A 93 11.77 0.41 3.92
C ARG A 93 11.63 0.18 5.42
N ALA A 94 12.38 0.92 6.24
CA ALA A 94 12.32 0.77 7.69
C ALA A 94 11.07 1.45 8.26
N ASP A 95 10.58 1.01 9.41
CA ASP A 95 9.53 1.72 10.13
C ASP A 95 9.94 3.16 10.46
N ALA A 96 8.99 4.09 10.35
CA ALA A 96 9.25 5.52 10.51
C ALA A 96 9.85 5.91 11.89
N PHE A 97 9.58 5.11 12.92
CA PHE A 97 10.09 5.35 14.26
C PHE A 97 11.57 4.95 14.42
N ILE A 98 12.01 3.88 13.75
CA ILE A 98 13.36 3.32 13.91
C ILE A 98 14.27 3.58 12.71
N GLY A 99 13.76 4.20 11.63
CA GLY A 99 14.58 4.50 10.46
C GLY A 99 13.88 5.30 9.37
N ASP A 100 14.34 5.09 8.14
CA ASP A 100 13.86 5.76 6.94
C ASP A 100 12.77 4.92 6.26
N ASN A 101 11.54 5.42 6.35
CA ASN A 101 10.32 4.80 5.83
C ASN A 101 10.05 5.03 4.35
N ARG A 102 10.99 5.63 3.63
CA ARG A 102 10.80 6.03 2.23
C ARG A 102 11.85 5.45 1.31
N ASN A 103 13.12 5.59 1.67
CA ASN A 103 14.22 5.18 0.81
C ASN A 103 14.52 3.68 0.95
N PHE A 104 14.93 3.07 -0.15
CA PHE A 104 15.29 1.65 -0.20
C PHE A 104 16.42 1.34 0.78
N GLN A 105 16.26 0.25 1.54
CA GLN A 105 17.23 -0.22 2.53
C GLN A 105 17.82 -1.56 2.06
N GLU A 106 19.11 -1.56 1.73
CA GLU A 106 19.82 -2.79 1.32
C GLU A 106 19.71 -3.88 2.40
N ILE A 107 19.86 -3.52 3.68
CA ILE A 107 19.81 -4.49 4.78
C ILE A 107 18.48 -5.23 4.87
N LEU A 108 17.35 -4.55 4.60
CA LEU A 108 16.04 -5.18 4.60
C LEU A 108 15.84 -6.06 3.38
N PHE A 109 16.35 -5.63 2.22
CA PHE A 109 16.32 -6.46 1.02
C PHE A 109 17.21 -7.70 1.17
N ASP A 110 18.38 -7.59 1.80
CA ASP A 110 19.25 -8.74 2.10
C ASP A 110 18.57 -9.75 3.02
N MET A 111 17.76 -9.30 3.99
CA MET A 111 16.92 -10.19 4.80
C MET A 111 15.87 -10.91 3.95
N ASP A 112 15.23 -10.21 3.01
CA ASP A 112 14.29 -10.82 2.07
C ASP A 112 15.00 -11.85 1.15
N LEU A 113 16.24 -11.59 0.73
CA LEU A 113 17.05 -12.52 -0.06
C LEU A 113 17.40 -13.80 0.71
N GLN A 114 17.55 -13.74 2.03
CA GLN A 114 17.70 -14.96 2.84
C GLN A 114 16.43 -15.81 2.79
N GLN A 115 15.26 -15.19 2.86
CA GLN A 115 13.99 -15.93 2.73
C GLN A 115 13.82 -16.52 1.32
N LEU A 116 14.26 -15.80 0.28
CA LEU A 116 14.30 -16.33 -1.07
C LEU A 116 15.25 -17.53 -1.19
N ALA A 117 16.43 -17.49 -0.57
CA ALA A 117 17.38 -18.60 -0.61
C ALA A 117 16.84 -19.88 0.05
N ASP A 118 15.99 -19.74 1.08
CA ASP A 118 15.43 -20.87 1.83
C ASP A 118 14.14 -21.43 1.19
N PHE A 119 13.34 -20.58 0.54
CA PHE A 119 11.97 -20.92 0.12
C PHE A 119 11.67 -20.66 -1.36
N GLY A 120 12.60 -20.08 -2.11
CA GLY A 120 12.44 -19.76 -3.53
C GLY A 120 12.41 -21.01 -4.41
N ASP A 121 11.93 -20.84 -5.65
CA ASP A 121 12.04 -21.88 -6.66
C ASP A 121 13.30 -21.67 -7.51
N ASP A 122 13.77 -22.75 -8.13
CA ASP A 122 14.83 -22.67 -9.14
C ASP A 122 14.34 -21.92 -10.38
N GLY A 123 15.26 -21.17 -10.99
CA GLY A 123 14.96 -20.31 -12.13
C GLY A 123 16.05 -20.30 -13.19
N PRO A 124 15.84 -19.53 -14.26
CA PRO A 124 16.84 -19.34 -15.30
C PRO A 124 18.14 -18.71 -14.78
N ASP A 125 18.09 -18.06 -13.62
CA ASP A 125 19.22 -17.37 -12.98
C ASP A 125 19.92 -18.22 -11.91
N GLY A 126 19.47 -19.47 -11.67
CA GLY A 126 20.06 -20.40 -10.71
C GLY A 126 19.07 -20.94 -9.67
N GLU A 127 19.60 -21.69 -8.70
CA GLU A 127 18.83 -22.27 -7.60
C GLU A 127 18.22 -21.17 -6.70
N ASN A 128 16.96 -21.38 -6.28
CA ASN A 128 16.25 -20.45 -5.37
C ASN A 128 16.28 -18.97 -5.83
N THR A 129 16.07 -18.72 -7.13
CA THR A 129 16.10 -17.35 -7.71
C THR A 129 14.74 -16.82 -8.10
N VAL A 130 13.67 -17.59 -7.93
CA VAL A 130 12.30 -17.21 -8.27
C VAL A 130 11.46 -17.11 -7.00
N PHE A 131 10.85 -15.94 -6.80
CA PHE A 131 9.93 -15.71 -5.70
C PHE A 131 8.65 -16.53 -5.91
N ASN A 132 8.19 -17.17 -4.85
CA ASN A 132 6.92 -17.89 -4.79
C ASN A 132 6.12 -17.47 -3.54
N ILE A 133 4.96 -18.09 -3.33
CA ILE A 133 4.10 -17.75 -2.18
C ILE A 133 4.77 -18.02 -0.82
N GLN A 134 5.59 -19.08 -0.70
CA GLN A 134 6.29 -19.41 0.55
C GLN A 134 7.35 -18.37 0.87
N THR A 135 8.06 -17.88 -0.16
CA THR A 135 9.01 -16.77 -0.03
C THR A 135 8.29 -15.53 0.53
N LEU A 136 7.14 -15.15 -0.01
CA LEU A 136 6.39 -13.98 0.46
C LEU A 136 5.88 -14.12 1.90
N ILE A 137 5.40 -15.31 2.27
CA ILE A 137 4.97 -15.61 3.64
C ILE A 137 6.14 -15.45 4.60
N ALA A 138 7.29 -16.03 4.25
CA ALA A 138 8.49 -16.00 5.08
C ALA A 138 9.02 -14.56 5.25
N MET A 139 9.14 -13.80 4.14
CA MET A 139 9.50 -12.38 4.17
C MET A 139 8.56 -11.57 5.08
N LYS A 140 7.25 -11.67 4.85
CA LYS A 140 6.28 -10.88 5.63
C LYS A 140 6.29 -11.22 7.10
N LYS A 141 6.40 -12.51 7.45
CA LYS A 141 6.52 -12.96 8.83
C LYS A 141 7.79 -12.38 9.47
N GLN A 142 8.93 -12.43 8.76
CA GLN A 142 10.20 -11.88 9.23
C GLN A 142 10.11 -10.37 9.45
N ASN A 143 9.56 -9.58 8.50
CA ASN A 143 9.44 -8.14 8.67
C ASN A 143 8.58 -7.80 9.90
N ILE A 144 7.38 -8.39 10.00
CA ILE A 144 6.45 -8.13 11.12
C ILE A 144 7.11 -8.43 12.45
N MET A 145 7.76 -9.59 12.60
CA MET A 145 8.40 -9.98 13.85
C MET A 145 9.60 -9.10 14.20
N THR A 146 10.41 -8.75 13.21
CA THR A 146 11.61 -7.92 13.42
C THR A 146 11.22 -6.50 13.81
N ASP A 147 10.29 -5.90 13.07
CA ASP A 147 9.85 -4.54 13.30
C ASP A 147 9.06 -4.45 14.61
N GLN A 148 8.18 -5.40 14.91
CA GLN A 148 7.50 -5.45 16.21
C GLN A 148 8.49 -5.54 17.38
N ALA A 149 9.59 -6.29 17.24
CA ALA A 149 10.59 -6.41 18.31
C ALA A 149 11.45 -5.15 18.46
N ALA A 150 11.76 -4.46 17.36
CA ALA A 150 12.65 -3.31 17.36
C ALA A 150 11.94 -1.96 17.57
N ASN A 151 10.68 -1.85 17.16
CA ASN A 151 9.93 -0.60 17.14
C ASN A 151 8.95 -0.53 18.34
N PRO A 152 9.25 0.23 19.41
CA PRO A 152 8.33 0.41 20.54
C PRO A 152 7.06 1.19 20.18
N LYS A 153 6.95 1.74 18.96
CA LYS A 153 5.78 2.40 18.39
C LYS A 153 5.15 1.62 17.24
N PHE A 154 5.49 0.33 17.08
CA PHE A 154 4.97 -0.53 16.02
C PHE A 154 3.45 -0.48 15.90
N GLN A 155 2.93 -0.26 14.70
CA GLN A 155 1.51 -0.23 14.38
C GLN A 155 1.19 -1.10 13.17
N PHE A 156 0.38 -2.13 13.38
CA PHE A 156 -0.07 -3.05 12.35
C PHE A 156 -1.59 -3.23 12.39
N ALA A 157 -2.30 -2.10 12.41
CA ALA A 157 -3.76 -2.01 12.38
C ALA A 157 -4.34 -2.66 11.10
N ALA A 158 -5.64 -2.97 11.10
CA ALA A 158 -6.28 -3.81 10.09
C ALA A 158 -6.08 -3.31 8.65
N ARG A 159 -6.18 -1.99 8.43
CA ARG A 159 -5.93 -1.35 7.13
C ARG A 159 -4.46 -1.48 6.70
N ARG A 160 -3.52 -1.21 7.61
CA ARG A 160 -2.08 -1.32 7.31
C ARG A 160 -1.70 -2.76 7.03
N MET A 161 -2.21 -3.71 7.82
CA MET A 161 -2.03 -5.13 7.60
C MET A 161 -2.55 -5.57 6.22
N ASN A 162 -3.76 -5.14 5.84
CA ASN A 162 -4.32 -5.44 4.52
C ASN A 162 -3.46 -4.87 3.38
N ALA A 163 -3.00 -3.62 3.51
CA ALA A 163 -2.11 -2.99 2.55
C ALA A 163 -0.75 -3.71 2.46
N ALA A 164 -0.13 -4.03 3.60
CA ALA A 164 1.18 -4.68 3.65
C ALA A 164 1.17 -6.08 3.01
N TYR A 165 0.08 -6.85 3.18
CA TYR A 165 -0.08 -8.12 2.48
C TYR A 165 -0.36 -7.95 0.97
N GLY A 166 -1.14 -6.94 0.59
CA GLY A 166 -1.37 -6.61 -0.83
C GLY A 166 -0.10 -6.15 -1.54
N GLU A 167 0.73 -5.36 -0.86
CA GLU A 167 2.04 -4.91 -1.35
C GLU A 167 3.01 -6.08 -1.55
N ALA A 168 2.97 -7.09 -0.68
CA ALA A 168 3.72 -8.33 -0.89
C ALA A 168 3.19 -9.11 -2.11
N ALA A 169 1.87 -9.26 -2.23
CA ALA A 169 1.24 -9.94 -3.35
C ALA A 169 1.63 -9.37 -4.71
N PHE A 170 1.90 -8.06 -4.80
CA PHE A 170 2.39 -7.41 -6.04
C PHE A 170 3.68 -8.02 -6.60
N ILE A 171 4.53 -8.63 -5.78
CA ILE A 171 5.74 -9.33 -6.26
C ILE A 171 5.36 -10.41 -7.28
N LEU A 172 4.34 -11.21 -6.99
CA LEU A 172 3.89 -12.31 -7.85
C LEU A 172 2.84 -11.84 -8.87
N ASP A 173 1.90 -11.01 -8.44
CA ASP A 173 0.72 -10.71 -9.25
C ASP A 173 0.96 -9.57 -10.26
N VAL A 174 1.90 -8.66 -9.95
CA VAL A 174 2.13 -7.43 -10.75
C VAL A 174 3.53 -7.39 -11.34
N PHE A 175 4.56 -7.72 -10.56
CA PHE A 175 5.96 -7.60 -10.98
C PHE A 175 6.50 -8.84 -11.68
N ALA A 176 5.87 -10.01 -11.54
CA ALA A 176 6.22 -11.17 -12.35
C ALA A 176 6.17 -10.82 -13.84
N ASN A 177 7.09 -11.38 -14.63
CA ASN A 177 7.10 -11.15 -16.07
C ASN A 177 5.81 -11.71 -16.69
N GLY A 178 5.07 -10.89 -17.42
CA GLY A 178 3.81 -11.24 -18.04
C GLY A 178 3.89 -12.38 -19.04
N THR A 179 5.08 -12.65 -19.60
CA THR A 179 5.34 -13.76 -20.53
C THR A 179 5.72 -15.04 -19.80
N THR A 180 6.76 -15.01 -18.96
CA THR A 180 7.27 -16.23 -18.27
C THR A 180 6.48 -16.59 -17.02
N LYS A 181 5.67 -15.66 -16.51
CA LYS A 181 4.93 -15.74 -15.23
C LYS A 181 5.83 -15.92 -14.00
N GLN A 182 7.10 -15.56 -14.12
CA GLN A 182 8.07 -15.68 -13.03
C GLN A 182 8.44 -14.30 -12.46
N ALA A 183 8.48 -14.22 -11.14
CA ALA A 183 9.06 -13.12 -10.38
C ALA A 183 10.52 -13.49 -10.03
N THR A 184 11.45 -13.31 -10.97
CA THR A 184 12.86 -13.64 -10.73
C THR A 184 13.57 -12.56 -9.92
N LEU A 185 14.64 -12.93 -9.22
CA LEU A 185 15.46 -11.98 -8.46
C LEU A 185 15.91 -10.76 -9.28
N PRO A 186 16.44 -10.88 -10.52
CA PRO A 186 16.76 -9.71 -11.32
C PRO A 186 15.57 -8.77 -11.58
N ILE A 187 14.37 -9.32 -11.78
CA ILE A 187 13.16 -8.53 -11.99
C ILE A 187 12.80 -7.75 -10.71
N ILE A 188 12.73 -8.45 -9.58
CA ILE A 188 12.33 -7.85 -8.30
C ILE A 188 13.38 -6.82 -7.84
N ALA A 189 14.66 -7.13 -7.96
CA ALA A 189 15.74 -6.18 -7.66
C ALA A 189 15.65 -4.92 -8.54
N SER A 190 15.33 -5.05 -9.84
CA SER A 190 15.16 -3.89 -10.72
C SER A 190 14.04 -2.95 -10.25
N PHE A 191 12.92 -3.49 -9.77
CA PHE A 191 11.82 -2.66 -9.27
C PHE A 191 12.12 -2.02 -7.91
N PHE A 192 12.65 -2.78 -6.96
CA PHE A 192 12.85 -2.27 -5.59
C PHE A 192 14.09 -1.41 -5.42
N ARG A 193 15.24 -1.86 -5.95
CA ARG A 193 16.55 -1.19 -5.82
C ARG A 193 16.70 -0.09 -6.87
N ASN A 194 16.43 -0.42 -8.14
CA ASN A 194 16.72 0.50 -9.25
C ASN A 194 15.52 1.37 -9.61
N GLN A 195 14.30 0.93 -9.26
CA GLN A 195 13.04 1.58 -9.65
C GLN A 195 12.96 1.74 -11.17
N THR A 196 13.32 0.68 -11.89
CA THR A 196 13.35 0.60 -13.35
C THR A 196 12.56 -0.60 -13.85
N PHE A 197 11.96 -0.50 -15.04
CA PHE A 197 11.45 -1.68 -15.74
C PHE A 197 12.63 -2.58 -16.15
N PRO A 198 12.62 -3.87 -15.79
CA PRO A 198 13.70 -4.78 -16.20
C PRO A 198 13.73 -4.94 -17.73
N ARG A 199 14.91 -5.25 -18.28
CA ARG A 199 15.04 -5.56 -19.71
C ARG A 199 14.24 -6.83 -20.06
N ASN A 200 13.55 -6.82 -21.19
CA ASN A 200 12.69 -7.92 -21.65
C ASN A 200 11.59 -8.31 -20.63
N TRP A 201 11.24 -7.40 -19.73
CA TRP A 201 10.07 -7.54 -18.89
C TRP A 201 8.83 -7.02 -19.63
N PHE A 202 7.76 -7.78 -19.54
CA PHE A 202 6.45 -7.41 -20.09
C PHE A 202 5.44 -7.38 -18.96
N ARG A 203 4.53 -6.40 -18.98
CA ARG A 203 3.37 -6.39 -18.08
C ARG A 203 2.46 -7.58 -18.34
N ALA A 204 1.59 -7.90 -17.39
CA ALA A 204 0.57 -8.94 -17.57
C ALA A 204 -0.26 -8.68 -18.85
N ALA A 205 -0.56 -9.74 -19.62
CA ALA A 205 -1.34 -9.62 -20.86
C ALA A 205 -2.84 -9.33 -20.62
N SER A 206 -3.33 -9.58 -19.41
CA SER A 206 -4.71 -9.32 -18.99
C SER A 206 -4.69 -8.47 -17.72
N PRO A 207 -5.77 -7.70 -17.45
CA PRO A 207 -5.83 -6.88 -16.25
C PRO A 207 -5.63 -7.70 -14.97
N VAL A 208 -4.71 -7.26 -14.12
CA VAL A 208 -4.53 -7.78 -12.76
C VAL A 208 -5.63 -7.17 -11.90
N THR A 209 -6.62 -7.99 -11.55
CA THR A 209 -7.81 -7.56 -10.81
C THR A 209 -7.58 -7.59 -9.30
N GLY A 210 -8.44 -6.90 -8.56
CA GLY A 210 -8.44 -7.00 -7.09
C GLY A 210 -8.66 -8.43 -6.59
N ALA A 211 -9.40 -9.26 -7.34
CA ALA A 211 -9.64 -10.66 -6.99
C ALA A 211 -8.36 -11.52 -7.07
N ILE A 212 -7.50 -11.28 -8.08
CA ILE A 212 -6.20 -11.96 -8.20
C ILE A 212 -5.34 -11.62 -6.99
N ILE A 213 -5.19 -10.33 -6.69
CA ILE A 213 -4.40 -9.85 -5.55
C ILE A 213 -4.95 -10.42 -4.23
N ASN A 214 -6.27 -10.39 -4.04
CA ASN A 214 -6.91 -10.89 -2.82
C ASN A 214 -6.73 -12.39 -2.60
N ALA A 215 -6.60 -13.19 -3.68
CA ALA A 215 -6.30 -14.61 -3.56
C ALA A 215 -4.91 -14.85 -2.97
N THR A 216 -3.90 -14.07 -3.39
CA THR A 216 -2.54 -14.11 -2.84
C THR A 216 -2.51 -13.57 -1.41
N VAL A 217 -3.18 -12.43 -1.14
CA VAL A 217 -3.33 -11.87 0.22
C VAL A 217 -3.93 -12.90 1.19
N SER A 218 -4.94 -13.65 0.76
CA SER A 218 -5.61 -14.65 1.61
C SER A 218 -4.65 -15.78 2.00
N GLN A 219 -3.76 -16.21 1.09
CA GLN A 219 -2.74 -17.21 1.37
C GLN A 219 -1.70 -16.69 2.38
N ILE A 220 -1.19 -15.47 2.16
CA ILE A 220 -0.22 -14.83 3.06
C ILE A 220 -0.81 -14.70 4.48
N LYS A 221 -2.01 -14.12 4.56
CA LYS A 221 -2.70 -13.89 5.84
C LYS A 221 -3.01 -15.20 6.57
N ALA A 222 -3.46 -16.24 5.87
CA ALA A 222 -3.76 -17.53 6.49
C ALA A 222 -2.53 -18.19 7.13
N ALA A 223 -1.33 -17.94 6.58
CA ALA A 223 -0.08 -18.50 7.08
C ALA A 223 0.57 -17.68 8.20
N ILE A 224 0.18 -16.42 8.39
CA ILE A 224 0.73 -15.51 9.40
C ILE A 224 -0.34 -15.20 10.46
N PRO A 225 -0.36 -15.93 11.60
CA PRO A 225 -1.40 -15.78 12.62
C PRO A 225 -1.15 -14.54 13.50
N THR A 226 -1.25 -13.34 12.90
CA THR A 226 -1.13 -12.05 13.59
C THR A 226 -2.46 -11.31 13.52
N SER A 227 -3.00 -10.92 14.68
CA SER A 227 -4.16 -10.03 14.76
C SER A 227 -3.76 -8.57 14.56
N PRO A 228 -4.65 -7.70 14.06
CA PRO A 228 -4.43 -6.25 14.08
C PRO A 228 -4.05 -5.76 15.47
N GLY A 229 -3.10 -4.84 15.55
CA GLY A 229 -2.64 -4.33 16.84
C GLY A 229 -1.42 -3.43 16.76
N ARG A 230 -0.88 -3.10 17.92
CA ARG A 230 0.25 -2.17 18.07
C ARG A 230 1.05 -2.47 19.33
N ASN A 231 2.28 -2.01 19.38
CA ASN A 231 3.05 -1.99 20.61
C ASN A 231 2.53 -0.92 21.57
N ASN A 232 2.35 -1.29 22.83
CA ASN A 232 1.99 -0.36 23.90
C ASN A 232 3.23 0.44 24.37
N ALA A 233 3.07 1.29 25.40
CA ALA A 233 4.15 2.12 25.91
C ALA A 233 5.36 1.34 26.44
N GLN A 234 5.21 0.05 26.73
CA GLN A 234 6.25 -0.87 27.19
C GLN A 234 6.86 -1.69 26.04
N GLY A 235 6.48 -1.44 24.79
CA GLY A 235 6.95 -2.21 23.63
C GLY A 235 6.33 -3.61 23.51
N MET A 236 5.25 -3.89 24.26
CA MET A 236 4.53 -5.17 24.14
C MET A 236 3.38 -5.05 23.16
N PHE A 237 3.24 -6.02 22.26
CA PHE A 237 2.16 -6.04 21.29
C PHE A 237 0.80 -6.27 21.97
N VAL A 238 -0.15 -5.40 21.67
CA VAL A 238 -1.53 -5.47 22.14
C VAL A 238 -2.42 -5.44 20.91
N ALA A 239 -3.34 -6.41 20.83
CA ALA A 239 -4.32 -6.45 19.76
C ALA A 239 -5.26 -5.23 19.85
N ASP A 240 -5.61 -4.68 18.69
CA ASP A 240 -6.63 -3.65 18.60
C ASP A 240 -8.01 -4.25 18.93
N PRO A 241 -8.92 -3.47 19.53
CA PRO A 241 -10.28 -3.93 19.75
C PRO A 241 -10.98 -4.21 18.42
N ASP A 242 -11.89 -5.18 18.42
CA ASP A 242 -12.75 -5.43 17.26
C ASP A 242 -13.59 -4.18 16.94
N PRO A 243 -13.85 -3.92 15.64
CA PRO A 243 -14.69 -2.80 15.23
C PRO A 243 -16.16 -3.07 15.64
N PRO A 244 -17.03 -2.03 15.69
CA PRO A 244 -18.43 -2.25 16.01
C PRO A 244 -19.15 -3.10 14.94
N PRO A 245 -20.19 -3.87 15.29
CA PRO A 245 -21.06 -4.47 14.29
C PRO A 245 -21.66 -3.42 13.34
N PRO A 246 -21.82 -3.72 12.05
CA PRO A 246 -21.55 -5.01 11.39
C PRO A 246 -20.11 -5.17 10.87
N PHE A 247 -19.19 -4.25 11.20
CA PHE A 247 -17.82 -4.24 10.68
C PHE A 247 -16.92 -5.33 11.28
N ASN A 248 -17.37 -6.03 12.32
CA ASN A 248 -16.69 -7.18 12.91
C ASN A 248 -17.01 -8.52 12.20
N SER A 249 -17.75 -8.50 11.08
CA SER A 249 -18.15 -9.72 10.38
C SER A 249 -17.01 -10.42 9.63
N SER A 250 -15.96 -9.68 9.26
CA SER A 250 -14.80 -10.19 8.55
C SER A 250 -13.60 -9.27 8.70
N PHE A 251 -12.40 -9.78 8.41
CA PHE A 251 -11.20 -8.93 8.36
C PHE A 251 -11.29 -7.83 7.29
N GLY A 252 -11.90 -8.13 6.14
CA GLY A 252 -12.12 -7.13 5.09
C GLY A 252 -12.99 -5.96 5.59
N CYS A 253 -13.98 -6.25 6.43
CA CYS A 253 -14.78 -5.23 7.09
C CYS A 253 -14.03 -4.45 8.15
N PHE A 254 -13.18 -5.12 8.92
CA PHE A 254 -12.34 -4.43 9.88
C PHE A 254 -11.38 -3.47 9.18
N ALA A 255 -10.69 -3.92 8.13
CA ALA A 255 -9.82 -3.05 7.33
C ALA A 255 -10.59 -1.88 6.68
N TYR A 256 -11.84 -2.09 6.28
CA TYR A 256 -12.71 -1.03 5.75
C TYR A 256 -13.11 -0.01 6.82
N TRP A 257 -13.49 -0.46 8.02
CA TRP A 257 -13.77 0.42 9.16
C TRP A 257 -12.55 1.25 9.55
N ASP A 258 -11.39 0.59 9.67
CA ASP A 258 -10.12 1.23 9.98
C ASP A 258 -9.71 2.24 8.88
N GLN A 259 -10.05 1.98 7.62
CA GLN A 259 -9.91 2.97 6.53
C GLN A 259 -10.80 4.19 6.71
N ALA A 260 -12.06 4.03 7.12
CA ALA A 260 -12.95 5.15 7.39
C ALA A 260 -12.48 5.98 8.61
N GLU A 261 -11.98 5.31 9.66
CA GLU A 261 -11.42 5.92 10.87
C GLU A 261 -10.10 6.67 10.62
N ASN A 262 -9.32 6.26 9.61
CA ASN A 262 -8.07 6.93 9.26
C ASN A 262 -8.18 7.91 8.08
N THR A 263 -9.39 8.09 7.54
CA THR A 263 -9.65 9.12 6.52
C THR A 263 -10.32 10.33 7.18
N PRO A 264 -9.82 11.56 7.01
CA PRO A 264 -10.36 12.72 7.73
C PRO A 264 -11.84 12.99 7.44
N GLY A 265 -12.68 12.94 8.48
CA GLY A 265 -14.13 13.14 8.34
C GLY A 265 -14.51 14.56 7.92
N VAL A 266 -13.69 15.55 8.27
CA VAL A 266 -13.89 16.95 7.86
C VAL A 266 -13.88 17.16 6.34
N LEU A 267 -13.33 16.22 5.56
CA LEU A 267 -13.38 16.26 4.10
C LEU A 267 -14.83 16.29 3.59
N LEU A 268 -15.75 15.63 4.30
CA LEU A 268 -17.17 15.58 3.94
C LEU A 268 -17.89 16.94 4.07
N ASN A 269 -17.30 17.89 4.80
CA ASN A 269 -17.86 19.22 5.03
C ASN A 269 -17.25 20.29 4.10
N THR A 270 -16.40 19.88 3.15
CA THR A 270 -15.80 20.79 2.17
C THR A 270 -16.86 21.34 1.21
N THR A 271 -16.51 22.38 0.44
CA THR A 271 -17.43 23.07 -0.48
C THR A 271 -16.81 23.26 -1.87
N GLY A 272 -17.64 23.62 -2.85
CA GLY A 272 -17.20 23.92 -4.22
C GLY A 272 -16.46 22.76 -4.89
N ILE A 273 -15.37 23.06 -5.60
CA ILE A 273 -14.57 22.05 -6.30
C ILE A 273 -13.90 21.05 -5.33
N PHE A 274 -13.58 21.48 -4.11
CA PHE A 274 -13.03 20.57 -3.10
C PHE A 274 -14.04 19.48 -2.77
N LYS A 275 -15.31 19.86 -2.55
CA LYS A 275 -16.39 18.92 -2.28
C LYS A 275 -16.63 17.96 -3.43
N ALA A 276 -16.66 18.47 -4.66
CA ALA A 276 -16.87 17.63 -5.84
C ALA A 276 -15.76 16.57 -5.98
N ASN A 277 -14.51 16.95 -5.78
CA ASN A 277 -13.38 16.01 -5.81
C ASN A 277 -13.45 15.01 -4.65
N VAL A 278 -13.76 15.45 -3.43
CA VAL A 278 -13.94 14.54 -2.28
C VAL A 278 -15.10 13.57 -2.52
N ASP A 279 -16.23 14.01 -3.06
CA ASP A 279 -17.39 13.15 -3.33
C ASP A 279 -17.10 12.06 -4.35
N LEU A 280 -16.34 12.41 -5.39
CA LEU A 280 -15.87 11.44 -6.38
C LEU A 280 -14.94 10.42 -5.72
N LEU A 281 -13.90 10.88 -5.03
CA LEU A 281 -12.88 10.01 -4.43
C LEU A 281 -13.49 9.12 -3.33
N THR A 282 -14.37 9.66 -2.50
CA THR A 282 -15.10 8.89 -1.48
C THR A 282 -16.07 7.90 -2.13
N GLY A 283 -16.69 8.26 -3.25
CA GLY A 283 -17.48 7.32 -4.06
C GLY A 283 -16.65 6.12 -4.50
N ILE A 284 -15.49 6.36 -5.10
CA ILE A 284 -14.58 5.32 -5.58
C ILE A 284 -14.03 4.46 -4.43
N LEU A 285 -13.62 5.08 -3.33
CA LEU A 285 -13.00 4.38 -2.20
C LEU A 285 -14.01 3.58 -1.37
N PHE A 286 -15.17 4.19 -1.05
CA PHE A 286 -16.12 3.62 -0.07
C PHE A 286 -17.42 3.08 -0.66
N ARG A 287 -17.89 3.58 -1.81
CA ARG A 287 -19.26 3.28 -2.33
C ARG A 287 -19.29 2.37 -3.56
N VAL A 288 -18.20 2.24 -4.30
CA VAL A 288 -18.09 1.30 -5.45
C VAL A 288 -17.46 -0.04 -5.01
N ALA A 289 -17.35 -0.30 -3.71
CA ALA A 289 -16.74 -1.49 -3.14
C ALA A 289 -17.60 -2.76 -3.29
N SER A 290 -18.04 -3.13 -4.49
CA SER A 290 -18.74 -4.39 -4.78
C SER A 290 -17.94 -5.68 -4.46
N GLY A 291 -16.77 -5.59 -3.81
CA GLY A 291 -15.83 -6.69 -3.57
C GLY A 291 -15.78 -7.29 -2.16
N ASN A 292 -16.44 -6.71 -1.14
CA ASN A 292 -16.55 -7.33 0.19
C ASN A 292 -18.01 -7.75 0.46
N PRO A 293 -18.46 -8.88 -0.11
CA PRO A 293 -19.79 -9.42 0.19
C PRO A 293 -19.91 -9.66 1.71
N GLY A 294 -20.90 -9.02 2.34
CA GLY A 294 -21.16 -9.15 3.78
C GLY A 294 -20.65 -8.00 4.65
N CYS A 295 -20.09 -6.94 4.05
CA CYS A 295 -19.81 -5.69 4.76
C CYS A 295 -20.88 -4.64 4.56
N ASP A 296 -21.27 -3.94 5.62
CA ASP A 296 -22.02 -2.70 5.49
C ASP A 296 -21.08 -1.63 4.92
N GLN A 297 -21.38 -1.13 3.73
CA GLN A 297 -20.54 -0.18 2.99
C GLN A 297 -20.97 1.27 3.22
N THR A 298 -21.59 1.52 4.37
CA THR A 298 -22.06 2.86 4.77
C THR A 298 -21.02 3.68 5.49
N ALA A 299 -19.89 3.08 5.93
CA ALA A 299 -18.85 3.84 6.61
C ALA A 299 -18.21 4.84 5.64
N LEU A 300 -18.44 6.13 5.93
CA LEU A 300 -17.77 7.25 5.29
C LEU A 300 -16.63 7.74 6.18
N PRO A 301 -15.69 8.55 5.67
CA PRO A 301 -14.64 9.14 6.48
C PRO A 301 -15.16 9.77 7.80
N PHE A 302 -14.59 9.38 8.93
CA PHE A 302 -14.89 9.97 10.24
C PHE A 302 -13.63 10.20 11.09
N GLY A 303 -12.46 10.01 10.49
CA GLY A 303 -11.17 10.14 11.15
C GLY A 303 -10.78 11.57 11.51
N PRO A 304 -9.78 11.72 12.39
CA PRO A 304 -9.21 13.01 12.75
C PRO A 304 -8.39 13.64 11.62
N SER A 305 -8.31 14.97 11.62
CA SER A 305 -7.57 15.78 10.64
C SER A 305 -6.06 15.84 10.90
N ASP A 306 -5.62 15.86 12.16
CA ASP A 306 -4.22 16.09 12.51
C ASP A 306 -3.53 14.81 13.00
N VAL A 307 -3.15 13.94 12.05
CA VAL A 307 -2.35 12.72 12.30
C VAL A 307 -1.18 12.61 11.35
#